data_AF-A0A7X7F2N0-F1
#
_entry.id   AF-A0A7X7F2N0-F1
#
_cell.length_a   1.000
_cell.length_b   1.000
_cell.length_c   1.000
_cell.angle_alpha   90.00
_cell.angle_beta   90.00
_cell.angle_gamma   90.00
#
_symmetry.space_group_name_H-M   'P 1'
#
loop_
_entity.id
_entity.type
_entity.pdbx_description
1 polymer ?
#
loop_
_entity_poly.entity_id
_entity_poly.type
_entity_poly.pdbx_seq_one_letter_code
_entity_poly.pdbx_strand_id
1 'polypeptide(L)'
;MSVLIVILLVSVAMMVSYAVLRDQSTSAHIQSNADNLVSARQAAMTGLTYGVRAMHSQDWTGVDTTASRSLGAYERFTVSFTAGDASLGPGSPQYGDIPYRVTIHSIGEADDPRGTGRTTSYTVHAVMRLIPRELSNRPTDWSKMEGYTVYQTKREATDLNFPFQIAGKVRFQGRVNLGLNYPDYYTAWQSYLYHLGRMPNQGHPDYRSFTGRTCLPLTEQGGTTSFLFAVQLLGCNATWMGIDEVASDWVKPANLSTYQIYPGGPVYEITQLDEVLSGTVLEPDPLTNPLGLFYRHGNSKLEGEVLVRGTLFCRDTVEIRGANVRFEPVEMPPLFGETRPIRMPALTGQNVKVKPGSETEITGLVAVFDQFLIEKSPATLPLKLVGRLVTRKLYIREREPWDTVNWQQNYMAYAYASSTYYPIWLASQGYDSAPRIKMMPDPELVQYHWTDCSGPIYVPHPNDGGGLRWQMLEWNEGER
;
A
#
# COMPACT_ATOMS: atom_id res chain seq x y z
N MET A 1 51.42 11.61 85.58
CA MET A 1 50.11 12.09 85.09
C MET A 1 50.22 12.95 83.83
N SER A 2 51.16 13.89 83.75
CA SER A 2 51.35 14.79 82.59
C SER A 2 51.58 14.08 81.23
N VAL A 3 52.37 13.00 81.20
CA VAL A 3 52.65 12.25 79.95
C VAL A 3 51.41 11.53 79.40
N LEU A 4 50.56 10.97 80.28
CA LEU A 4 49.30 10.32 79.89
C LEU A 4 48.30 11.31 79.29
N ILE A 5 48.24 12.53 79.84
CA ILE A 5 47.38 13.60 79.33
C ILE A 5 47.84 14.04 77.92
N VAL A 6 49.15 14.14 77.69
CA VAL A 6 49.71 14.51 76.38
C VAL A 6 49.43 13.46 75.31
N ILE A 7 49.60 12.16 75.62
CA ILE A 7 49.30 11.08 74.67
C ILE A 7 47.81 11.06 74.31
N LEU A 8 46.93 11.27 75.30
CA LEU A 8 45.48 11.32 75.08
C LEU A 8 45.09 12.52 74.21
N LEU A 9 45.72 13.68 74.41
CA LEU A 9 45.52 14.87 73.58
C LEU A 9 45.97 14.68 72.13
N VAL A 10 47.12 14.01 71.91
CA VAL A 10 47.61 13.67 70.56
C VAL A 10 46.68 12.66 69.88
N SER A 11 46.17 11.69 70.63
CA SER A 11 45.23 10.67 70.12
C SER A 11 43.92 11.31 69.66
N VAL A 12 43.36 12.21 70.47
CA VAL A 12 42.15 12.98 70.13
C VAL A 12 42.42 13.90 68.94
N ALA A 13 43.55 14.59 68.90
CA ALA A 13 43.93 15.45 67.77
C ALA A 13 44.04 14.65 66.47
N MET A 14 44.71 13.48 66.48
CA MET A 14 44.78 12.60 65.30
C MET A 14 43.41 12.08 64.87
N MET A 15 42.54 11.73 65.82
CA MET A 15 41.19 11.24 65.52
C MET A 15 40.34 12.34 64.87
N VAL A 16 40.42 13.58 65.36
CA VAL A 16 39.75 14.75 64.77
C VAL A 16 40.34 15.09 63.40
N SER A 17 41.66 15.08 63.24
CA SER A 17 42.31 15.29 61.94
C SER A 17 41.92 14.22 60.92
N TYR A 18 41.85 12.95 61.33
CA TYR A 18 41.39 11.86 60.46
C TYR A 18 39.92 12.02 60.08
N ALA A 19 39.06 12.40 61.02
CA ALA A 19 37.65 12.66 60.75
C ALA A 19 37.46 13.81 59.74
N VAL A 20 38.19 14.91 59.90
CA VAL A 20 38.15 16.06 58.98
C VAL A 20 38.69 15.69 57.59
N LEU A 21 39.80 14.96 57.50
CA LEU A 21 40.35 14.49 56.23
C LEU A 21 39.39 13.53 55.51
N ARG A 22 38.73 12.65 56.26
CA ARG A 22 37.73 11.71 55.72
C ARG A 22 36.48 12.44 55.23
N ASP A 23 36.00 13.43 55.96
CA ASP A 23 34.84 14.23 55.57
C ASP A 23 35.12 15.07 54.32
N GLN A 24 36.29 15.74 54.26
CA GLN A 24 36.75 16.44 53.07
C GLN A 24 36.92 15.52 51.86
N SER A 25 37.49 14.32 52.05
CA SER A 25 37.61 13.31 50.98
C SER A 25 36.24 12.85 50.49
N THR A 26 35.28 12.61 51.39
CA THR A 26 33.93 12.20 51.03
C THR A 26 33.20 13.31 50.28
N SER A 27 33.27 14.55 50.75
CA SER A 27 32.70 15.71 50.08
C SER A 27 33.30 15.93 48.68
N ALA A 28 34.62 15.77 48.53
CA ALA A 28 35.29 15.89 47.24
C ALA A 28 34.86 14.79 46.26
N HIS A 29 34.62 13.56 46.75
CA HIS A 29 34.09 12.48 45.92
C HIS A 29 32.63 12.70 45.52
N ILE A 30 31.79 13.19 46.43
CA ILE A 30 30.39 13.53 46.11
C ILE A 30 30.34 14.62 45.04
N GLN A 31 31.14 15.68 45.21
CA GLN A 31 31.19 16.77 44.23
C GLN A 31 31.69 16.26 42.87
N SER A 32 32.76 15.47 42.84
CA SER A 32 33.30 14.91 41.60
C SER A 32 32.29 13.99 40.90
N ASN A 33 31.53 13.20 41.64
CA ASN A 33 30.49 12.35 41.06
C ASN A 33 29.31 13.18 40.53
N ALA A 34 28.93 14.25 41.22
CA ALA A 34 27.89 15.16 40.75
C ALA A 34 28.32 15.88 39.45
N ASP A 35 29.56 16.35 39.38
CA ASP A 35 30.13 16.98 38.19
C ASP A 35 30.21 15.98 37.03
N ASN A 36 30.70 14.75 37.26
CA ASN A 36 30.74 13.69 36.25
C ASN A 36 29.36 13.29 35.75
N LEU A 37 28.33 13.31 36.61
CA LEU A 37 26.95 13.04 36.20
C LEU A 37 26.42 14.14 35.26
N VAL A 38 26.72 15.41 35.54
CA VAL A 38 26.36 16.52 34.64
C VAL A 38 27.06 16.37 33.29
N SER A 39 28.36 16.04 33.29
CA SER A 39 29.12 15.74 32.06
C SER A 39 28.53 14.57 31.28
N ALA A 40 28.21 13.45 31.95
CA ALA A 40 27.60 12.28 31.32
C ALA A 40 26.22 12.61 30.71
N ARG A 41 25.40 13.40 31.43
CA ARG A 41 24.11 13.89 30.91
C ARG A 41 24.29 14.80 29.70
N GLN A 42 25.23 15.74 29.73
CA GLN A 42 25.53 16.61 28.59
C GLN A 42 26.03 15.80 27.38
N ALA A 43 26.86 14.78 27.61
CA ALA A 43 27.31 13.87 26.57
C ALA A 43 26.13 13.10 25.96
N ALA A 44 25.22 12.57 26.78
CA ALA A 44 24.02 11.87 26.32
C ALA A 44 23.11 12.77 25.48
N MET A 45 22.89 14.02 25.89
CA MET A 45 22.09 15.00 25.15
C MET A 45 22.74 15.39 23.81
N THR A 46 24.06 15.52 23.80
CA THR A 46 24.82 15.79 22.58
C THR A 46 24.72 14.60 21.62
N GLY A 47 24.80 13.38 22.14
CA GLY A 47 24.54 12.15 21.39
C GLY A 47 23.13 12.12 20.81
N LEU A 48 22.09 12.44 21.58
CA LEU A 48 20.72 12.48 21.08
C LEU A 48 20.56 13.50 19.95
N THR A 49 21.11 14.70 20.13
CA THR A 49 21.10 15.75 19.11
C THR A 49 21.84 15.31 17.84
N TYR A 50 22.96 14.62 18.01
CA TYR A 50 23.69 14.01 16.90
C TYR A 50 22.83 12.96 16.19
N GLY A 51 22.18 12.06 16.93
CA GLY A 51 21.30 11.02 16.40
C GLY A 51 20.15 11.57 15.58
N VAL A 52 19.42 12.56 16.12
CA VAL A 52 18.33 13.25 15.42
C VAL A 52 18.85 13.91 14.14
N ARG A 53 19.98 14.63 14.20
CA ARG A 53 20.58 15.26 13.01
C ARG A 53 21.02 14.24 11.97
N ALA A 54 21.59 13.11 12.40
CA ALA A 54 22.01 12.04 11.51
C ALA A 54 20.82 11.50 10.73
N MET A 55 19.69 11.18 11.38
CA MET A 55 18.48 10.68 10.70
C MET A 55 17.91 11.64 9.64
N HIS A 56 18.25 12.92 9.71
CA HIS A 56 17.91 13.95 8.74
C HIS A 56 18.97 14.20 7.65
N SER A 57 20.07 13.46 7.66
CA SER A 57 21.12 13.51 6.66
C SER A 57 21.14 12.24 5.80
N GLN A 58 21.82 12.32 4.65
CA GLN A 58 22.05 11.19 3.76
C GLN A 58 23.03 10.14 4.34
N ASP A 59 23.78 10.51 5.39
CA ASP A 59 24.84 9.66 5.96
C ASP A 59 24.31 8.71 7.04
N TRP A 60 23.00 8.77 7.35
CA TRP A 60 22.41 7.84 8.29
C TRP A 60 22.39 6.42 7.73
N THR A 61 23.06 5.52 8.44
CA THR A 61 23.20 4.11 8.08
C THR A 61 21.95 3.27 8.34
N GLY A 62 20.98 3.81 9.09
CA GLY A 62 19.70 3.17 9.36
C GLY A 62 19.52 2.66 10.80
N VAL A 63 18.44 1.91 11.00
CA VAL A 63 18.11 1.20 12.24
C VAL A 63 19.12 0.06 12.48
N ASP A 64 19.21 -0.38 13.73
CA ASP A 64 20.14 -1.41 14.24
C ASP A 64 21.61 -1.06 14.04
N THR A 65 21.90 0.23 13.91
CA THR A 65 23.25 0.77 13.85
C THR A 65 23.58 1.60 15.09
N THR A 66 24.88 1.68 15.39
CA THR A 66 25.42 2.45 16.51
C THR A 66 26.46 3.44 16.02
N ALA A 67 26.45 4.65 16.56
CA ALA A 67 27.46 5.66 16.33
C ALA A 67 28.04 6.14 17.66
N SER A 68 29.37 6.14 17.77
CA SER A 68 30.08 6.63 18.95
C SER A 68 31.05 7.75 18.59
N ARG A 69 31.11 8.78 19.43
CA ARG A 69 32.03 9.92 19.28
C ARG A 69 32.56 10.36 20.64
N SER A 70 33.77 10.94 20.63
CA SER A 70 34.36 11.59 21.78
C SER A 70 34.08 13.09 21.73
N LEU A 71 33.70 13.68 22.86
CA LEU A 71 33.54 15.14 23.05
C LEU A 71 34.79 15.78 23.66
N GLY A 72 35.72 14.96 24.13
CA GLY A 72 37.00 15.39 24.69
C GLY A 72 37.86 14.19 25.06
N ALA A 73 38.73 14.36 26.05
CA ALA A 73 39.57 13.28 26.58
C ALA A 73 38.82 12.33 27.52
N TYR A 74 37.72 12.79 28.13
CA TYR A 74 37.02 12.09 29.22
C TYR A 74 35.51 11.95 28.99
N GLU A 75 34.98 12.54 27.93
CA GLU A 75 33.54 12.54 27.65
C GLU A 75 33.30 11.91 26.28
N ARG A 76 32.38 10.95 26.23
CA ARG A 76 31.98 10.26 25.00
C ARG A 76 30.50 9.95 25.02
N PHE A 77 29.95 9.74 23.84
CA PHE A 77 28.59 9.25 23.69
C PHE A 77 28.54 8.07 22.72
N THR A 78 27.55 7.22 22.92
CA THR A 78 27.15 6.16 22.01
C THR A 78 25.65 6.30 21.75
N VAL A 79 25.27 6.36 20.49
CA VAL A 79 23.88 6.46 20.05
C VAL A 79 23.54 5.21 19.26
N SER A 80 22.42 4.56 19.58
CA SER A 80 21.86 3.46 18.81
C SER A 80 20.48 3.82 18.28
N PHE A 81 20.17 3.30 17.09
CA PHE A 81 18.86 3.44 16.46
C PHE A 81 18.18 2.08 16.47
N THR A 82 16.97 1.99 17.00
CA THR A 82 16.20 0.75 17.05
C THR A 82 14.86 0.99 16.36
N ALA A 83 14.44 0.05 15.51
CA ALA A 83 13.18 0.17 14.82
C ALA A 83 11.98 0.03 15.77
N GLY A 84 10.93 0.80 15.49
CA GLY A 84 9.70 0.77 16.26
C GLY A 84 9.77 1.50 17.60
N ASP A 85 8.82 1.17 18.46
CA ASP A 85 8.58 1.77 19.77
C ASP A 85 8.09 0.67 20.71
N ALA A 86 8.94 0.29 21.67
CA ALA A 86 8.67 -0.82 22.58
C ALA A 86 7.52 -0.55 23.57
N SER A 87 7.07 0.71 23.70
CA SER A 87 5.93 1.07 24.53
C SER A 87 4.58 0.67 23.90
N LEU A 88 4.57 0.42 22.59
CA LEU A 88 3.35 0.09 21.84
C LEU A 88 3.12 -1.42 21.78
N GLY A 89 2.18 -1.91 22.58
CA GLY A 89 1.66 -3.28 22.47
C GLY A 89 0.50 -3.41 21.47
N PRO A 90 0.08 -4.65 21.12
CA PRO A 90 -1.00 -4.92 20.16
C PRO A 90 -2.35 -4.26 20.51
N GLY A 91 -2.60 -3.94 21.77
CA GLY A 91 -3.81 -3.24 22.22
C GLY A 91 -3.77 -1.71 22.01
N SER A 92 -2.64 -1.15 21.58
CA SER A 92 -2.51 0.29 21.36
C SER A 92 -3.18 0.71 20.05
N PRO A 93 -3.95 1.82 20.03
CA PRO A 93 -4.50 2.37 18.79
C PRO A 93 -3.41 2.83 17.81
N GLN A 94 -2.17 3.00 18.29
CA GLN A 94 -1.02 3.40 17.48
C GLN A 94 -0.14 2.21 17.07
N TYR A 95 -0.55 0.97 17.35
CA TYR A 95 0.25 -0.22 17.05
C TYR A 95 0.61 -0.32 15.56
N GLY A 96 -0.29 0.09 14.66
CA GLY A 96 -0.02 0.15 13.22
C GLY A 96 1.01 1.21 12.80
N ASP A 97 1.41 2.13 13.69
CA ASP A 97 2.38 3.19 13.43
C ASP A 97 3.83 2.77 13.73
N ILE A 98 4.03 1.63 14.40
CA ILE A 98 5.35 1.03 14.71
C ILE A 98 6.30 1.00 13.49
N PRO A 99 5.88 0.59 12.28
CA PRO A 99 6.78 0.49 11.13
C PRO A 99 7.36 1.83 10.68
N TYR A 100 6.76 2.93 11.14
CA TYR A 100 7.14 4.30 10.81
C TYR A 100 7.86 4.98 11.98
N ARG A 101 8.18 4.26 13.06
CA ARG A 101 8.88 4.79 14.22
C ARG A 101 10.30 4.25 14.34
N VAL A 102 11.17 5.05 14.92
CA VAL A 102 12.53 4.69 15.31
C VAL A 102 12.79 5.25 16.69
N THR A 103 13.23 4.40 17.61
CA THR A 103 13.68 4.80 18.94
C THR A 103 15.19 5.06 18.89
N ILE A 104 15.58 6.28 19.27
CA ILE A 104 16.99 6.65 19.46
C ILE A 104 17.31 6.42 20.94
N HIS A 105 18.35 5.64 21.22
CA HIS A 105 18.91 5.52 22.56
C HIS A 105 20.30 6.15 22.57
N SER A 106 20.55 7.08 23.49
CA SER A 106 21.82 7.76 23.66
C SER A 106 22.37 7.51 25.06
N ILE A 107 23.59 6.98 25.13
CA ILE A 107 24.35 6.75 26.35
C ILE A 107 25.52 7.73 26.36
N GLY A 108 25.54 8.65 27.30
CA GLY A 108 26.67 9.53 27.57
C GLY A 108 27.52 8.98 28.70
N GLU A 109 28.83 9.01 28.54
CA GLU A 109 29.80 8.52 29.51
C GLU A 109 30.82 9.62 29.84
N ALA A 110 31.13 9.77 31.12
CA ALA A 110 32.15 10.67 31.63
C ALA A 110 33.12 9.92 32.56
N ASP A 111 34.40 9.91 32.20
CA ASP A 111 35.49 9.31 32.97
C ASP A 111 36.07 10.31 33.97
N ASP A 112 36.38 9.86 35.20
CA ASP A 112 37.03 10.70 36.21
C ASP A 112 38.49 11.02 35.80
N PRO A 113 38.85 12.30 35.59
CA PRO A 113 40.21 12.69 35.22
C PRO A 113 41.27 12.32 36.26
N ARG A 114 40.85 12.06 37.51
CA ARG A 114 41.72 11.83 38.67
C ARG A 114 41.93 10.35 38.99
N GLY A 115 41.26 9.42 38.31
CA GLY A 115 41.38 7.99 38.58
C GLY A 115 41.01 7.12 37.39
N THR A 116 41.85 6.15 37.07
CA THR A 116 41.56 5.15 36.03
C THR A 116 40.44 4.20 36.48
N GLY A 117 39.37 4.11 35.69
CA GLY A 117 38.30 3.10 35.86
C GLY A 117 37.02 3.56 36.57
N ARG A 118 36.81 4.86 36.81
CA ARG A 118 35.53 5.40 37.29
C ARG A 118 34.80 6.12 36.16
N THR A 119 33.78 5.47 35.60
CA THR A 119 32.95 6.02 34.53
C THR A 119 31.53 6.24 35.04
N THR A 120 31.00 7.45 34.84
CA THR A 120 29.58 7.76 35.09
C THR A 120 28.83 7.72 33.76
N SER A 121 27.69 7.04 33.70
CA SER A 121 26.86 6.95 32.50
C SER A 121 25.49 7.59 32.73
N TYR A 122 24.94 8.22 31.69
CA TYR A 122 23.56 8.72 31.67
C TYR A 122 22.88 8.32 30.37
N THR A 123 21.60 7.98 30.45
CA THR A 123 20.81 7.46 29.32
C THR A 123 19.65 8.39 29.00
N VAL A 124 19.45 8.63 27.71
CA VAL A 124 18.32 9.41 27.18
C VAL A 124 17.76 8.67 25.97
N HIS A 125 16.44 8.63 25.84
CA HIS A 125 15.78 8.07 24.67
C HIS A 125 14.76 9.02 24.08
N ALA A 126 14.59 8.94 22.77
CA ALA A 126 13.55 9.65 22.04
C ALA A 126 12.92 8.75 20.98
N VAL A 127 11.62 8.90 20.78
CA VAL A 127 10.88 8.19 19.72
C VAL A 127 10.63 9.16 18.58
N MET A 128 11.12 8.80 17.40
CA MET A 128 10.98 9.56 16.16
C MET A 128 9.99 8.86 15.23
N ARG A 129 9.08 9.62 14.61
CA ARG A 129 8.14 9.14 13.60
C ARG A 129 8.48 9.70 12.23
N LEU A 130 8.48 8.86 11.21
CA LEU A 130 8.71 9.27 9.83
C LEU A 130 7.63 10.27 9.39
N ILE A 131 8.05 11.35 8.74
CA ILE A 131 7.18 12.25 7.97
C ILE A 131 7.45 11.96 6.49
N PRO A 132 6.59 11.17 5.82
CA PRO A 132 6.75 10.92 4.39
C PRO A 132 6.67 12.21 3.60
N ARG A 133 7.61 12.43 2.68
CA ARG A 133 7.59 13.64 1.81
C ARG A 133 7.66 13.33 0.33
N GLU A 134 8.16 12.15 -0.02
CA GLU A 134 8.29 11.71 -1.41
C GLU A 134 8.11 10.19 -1.46
N LEU A 135 7.59 9.70 -2.58
CA LEU A 135 7.49 8.27 -2.89
C LEU A 135 8.58 7.89 -3.89
N SER A 136 8.97 6.62 -3.92
CA SER A 136 9.92 6.14 -4.91
C SER A 136 9.42 6.35 -6.35
N ASN A 137 10.36 6.33 -7.28
CA ASN A 137 10.06 6.50 -8.71
C ASN A 137 9.01 5.49 -9.17
N ARG A 138 8.12 5.98 -10.02
CA ARG A 138 7.03 5.21 -10.61
C ARG A 138 7.28 5.04 -12.11
N PRO A 139 6.62 4.08 -12.77
CA PRO A 139 6.66 3.96 -14.22
C PRO A 139 6.29 5.27 -14.91
N THR A 140 6.91 5.55 -16.05
CA THR A 140 6.80 6.82 -16.80
C THR A 140 5.34 7.22 -17.05
N ASP A 141 4.49 6.26 -17.40
CA ASP A 141 3.07 6.49 -17.71
C ASP A 141 2.12 6.31 -16.51
N TRP A 142 2.64 6.22 -15.27
CA TRP A 142 1.83 5.92 -14.08
C TRP A 142 0.66 6.90 -13.90
N SER A 143 0.92 8.20 -14.00
CA SER A 143 -0.11 9.24 -13.86
C SER A 143 -1.19 9.14 -14.94
N LYS A 144 -0.86 8.64 -16.13
CA LYS A 144 -1.83 8.36 -17.20
C LYS A 144 -2.69 7.15 -16.82
N MET A 145 -2.09 6.07 -16.35
CA MET A 145 -2.80 4.85 -15.95
C MET A 145 -3.77 5.10 -14.79
N GLU A 146 -3.34 5.88 -13.78
CA GLU A 146 -4.17 6.38 -12.69
C GLU A 146 -5.25 7.40 -13.14
N GLY A 147 -5.33 7.75 -14.42
CA GLY A 147 -6.42 8.57 -14.94
C GLY A 147 -7.73 7.81 -15.12
N TYR A 148 -7.69 6.47 -15.13
CA TYR A 148 -8.77 5.62 -15.62
C TYR A 148 -9.17 4.52 -14.63
N THR A 149 -10.44 4.12 -14.69
CA THR A 149 -10.97 2.94 -14.00
C THR A 149 -10.49 1.66 -14.69
N VAL A 150 -10.47 1.66 -16.02
CA VAL A 150 -9.87 0.59 -16.83
C VAL A 150 -8.90 1.20 -17.82
N TYR A 151 -7.66 0.73 -17.80
CA TYR A 151 -6.60 1.18 -18.71
C TYR A 151 -5.97 -0.02 -19.42
N GLN A 152 -6.02 0.00 -20.76
CA GLN A 152 -5.35 -0.99 -21.59
C GLN A 152 -3.90 -0.58 -21.86
N THR A 153 -2.92 -1.46 -21.61
CA THR A 153 -1.50 -1.10 -21.69
C THR A 153 -0.87 -1.27 -23.08
N LYS A 154 -1.41 -2.17 -23.92
CA LYS A 154 -0.93 -2.45 -25.28
C LYS A 154 -2.07 -2.48 -26.29
N ARG A 155 -1.73 -2.31 -27.58
CA ARG A 155 -2.66 -2.42 -28.70
C ARG A 155 -3.06 -3.89 -28.91
N GLU A 156 -4.06 -4.32 -28.16
CA GLU A 156 -4.62 -5.68 -28.23
C GLU A 156 -6.15 -5.63 -28.37
N ALA A 157 -6.73 -6.69 -28.92
CA ALA A 157 -8.19 -6.80 -28.98
C ALA A 157 -8.78 -7.07 -27.58
N THR A 158 -9.93 -6.48 -27.30
CA THR A 158 -10.73 -6.66 -26.08
C THR A 158 -12.11 -7.17 -26.45
N ASP A 159 -12.56 -8.27 -25.85
CA ASP A 159 -13.91 -8.81 -26.09
C ASP A 159 -14.76 -8.73 -24.82
N LEU A 160 -15.92 -8.08 -24.93
CA LEU A 160 -16.80 -7.84 -23.80
C LEU A 160 -18.22 -8.30 -24.15
N ASN A 161 -18.74 -9.31 -23.46
CA ASN A 161 -20.13 -9.74 -23.60
C ASN A 161 -20.95 -9.24 -22.40
N PHE A 162 -22.16 -8.76 -22.66
CA PHE A 162 -23.08 -8.27 -21.63
C PHE A 162 -23.77 -9.41 -20.85
N PRO A 163 -24.35 -9.13 -19.67
CA PRO A 163 -24.37 -7.83 -18.97
C PRO A 163 -23.12 -7.61 -18.10
N PHE A 164 -22.56 -6.42 -18.18
CA PHE A 164 -21.50 -5.90 -17.31
C PHE A 164 -21.63 -4.39 -17.23
N GLN A 165 -20.93 -3.75 -16.28
CA GLN A 165 -20.84 -2.30 -16.20
C GLN A 165 -19.43 -1.85 -15.79
N ILE A 166 -18.86 -0.93 -16.56
CA ILE A 166 -17.63 -0.21 -16.22
C ILE A 166 -17.99 1.26 -16.02
N ALA A 167 -17.95 1.72 -14.78
CA ALA A 167 -18.16 3.11 -14.43
C ALA A 167 -16.85 3.90 -14.48
N GLY A 168 -16.94 5.21 -14.68
CA GLY A 168 -15.76 6.09 -14.74
C GLY A 168 -15.07 6.12 -16.11
N LYS A 169 -13.84 6.65 -16.15
CA LYS A 169 -13.08 6.83 -17.39
C LYS A 169 -12.45 5.50 -17.79
N VAL A 170 -12.55 5.13 -19.07
CA VAL A 170 -11.88 3.94 -19.61
C VAL A 170 -11.00 4.29 -20.79
N ARG A 171 -9.89 3.57 -20.96
CA ARG A 171 -8.96 3.72 -22.06
C ARG A 171 -8.65 2.38 -22.69
N PHE A 172 -8.98 2.25 -23.97
CA PHE A 172 -8.57 1.14 -24.82
C PHE A 172 -7.50 1.62 -25.81
N GLN A 173 -6.56 0.74 -26.13
CA GLN A 173 -5.47 0.98 -27.09
C GLN A 173 -5.65 0.16 -28.38
N GLY A 174 -6.54 -0.83 -28.38
CA GLY A 174 -6.84 -1.65 -29.55
C GLY A 174 -8.33 -1.68 -29.92
N ARG A 175 -8.69 -2.67 -30.73
CA ARG A 175 -10.08 -2.94 -31.11
C ARG A 175 -10.88 -3.46 -29.93
N VAL A 176 -12.10 -2.96 -29.75
CA VAL A 176 -13.04 -3.49 -28.76
C VAL A 176 -14.19 -4.16 -29.50
N ASN A 177 -14.52 -5.38 -29.11
CA ASN A 177 -15.69 -6.10 -29.59
C ASN A 177 -16.71 -6.16 -28.45
N LEU A 178 -17.87 -5.51 -28.63
CA LEU A 178 -18.94 -5.49 -27.64
C LEU A 178 -20.10 -6.36 -28.09
N GLY A 179 -20.27 -7.52 -27.44
CA GLY A 179 -21.27 -8.52 -27.81
C GLY A 179 -20.86 -9.32 -29.05
N LEU A 180 -19.62 -9.84 -29.06
CA LEU A 180 -19.13 -10.65 -30.18
C LEU A 180 -19.91 -11.97 -30.33
N ASN A 181 -20.28 -12.59 -29.21
CA ASN A 181 -20.88 -13.92 -29.20
C ASN A 181 -22.42 -13.86 -29.20
N TYR A 182 -22.98 -12.75 -28.73
CA TYR A 182 -24.40 -12.42 -28.84
C TYR A 182 -24.58 -10.93 -28.66
N PRO A 183 -25.66 -10.35 -29.22
CA PRO A 183 -26.77 -10.90 -29.99
C PRO A 183 -26.35 -11.36 -31.37
N ASP A 184 -27.03 -12.39 -31.86
CA ASP A 184 -26.90 -12.89 -33.24
C ASP A 184 -27.67 -12.04 -34.27
N TYR A 185 -28.46 -11.07 -33.82
CA TYR A 185 -29.25 -10.18 -34.66
C TYR A 185 -28.92 -8.70 -34.44
N TYR A 186 -28.45 -8.04 -35.51
CA TYR A 186 -27.97 -6.65 -35.46
C TYR A 186 -28.99 -5.65 -34.93
N THR A 187 -30.26 -5.74 -35.36
CA THR A 187 -31.30 -4.80 -34.90
C THR A 187 -31.61 -5.01 -33.41
N ALA A 188 -31.60 -6.26 -32.92
CA ALA A 188 -31.74 -6.53 -31.49
C ALA A 188 -30.59 -5.94 -30.68
N TRP A 189 -29.34 -6.10 -31.15
CA TRP A 189 -28.16 -5.48 -30.54
C TRP A 189 -28.28 -3.95 -30.49
N GLN A 190 -28.64 -3.32 -31.60
CA GLN A 190 -28.78 -1.88 -31.68
C GLN A 190 -29.87 -1.37 -30.73
N SER A 191 -31.06 -1.97 -30.76
CA SER A 191 -32.18 -1.58 -29.88
C SER A 191 -31.89 -1.86 -28.41
N TYR A 192 -31.18 -2.94 -28.09
CA TYR A 192 -30.77 -3.25 -26.72
C TYR A 192 -29.88 -2.13 -26.16
N LEU A 193 -28.79 -1.79 -26.86
CA LEU A 193 -27.86 -0.74 -26.42
C LEU A 193 -28.52 0.65 -26.41
N TYR A 194 -29.31 0.97 -27.43
CA TYR A 194 -30.03 2.25 -27.51
C TYR A 194 -31.00 2.44 -26.34
N HIS A 195 -31.78 1.41 -26.01
CA HIS A 195 -32.73 1.47 -24.90
C HIS A 195 -32.01 1.50 -23.54
N LEU A 196 -30.91 0.75 -23.36
CA LEU A 196 -30.04 0.91 -22.18
C LEU A 196 -29.55 2.36 -22.03
N GLY A 197 -29.20 3.02 -23.13
CA GLY A 197 -28.81 4.43 -23.16
C GLY A 197 -29.90 5.40 -22.68
N ARG A 198 -31.17 5.08 -22.91
CA ARG A 198 -32.32 5.96 -22.61
C ARG A 198 -32.96 5.73 -21.25
N MET A 199 -32.90 4.50 -20.75
CA MET A 199 -33.53 4.08 -19.49
C MET A 199 -33.24 5.02 -18.30
N PRO A 200 -31.98 5.46 -18.03
CA PRO A 200 -31.69 6.33 -16.90
C PRO A 200 -32.43 7.67 -16.92
N ASN A 201 -32.54 8.27 -18.11
CA ASN A 201 -33.18 9.58 -18.30
C ASN A 201 -34.72 9.51 -18.22
N GLN A 202 -35.28 8.33 -17.96
CA GLN A 202 -36.70 8.05 -17.93
C GLN A 202 -37.12 7.42 -16.59
N GLY A 203 -36.24 7.50 -15.57
CA GLY A 203 -36.51 7.03 -14.21
C GLY A 203 -36.24 5.54 -13.98
N HIS A 204 -35.67 4.83 -14.96
CA HIS A 204 -35.24 3.44 -14.78
C HIS A 204 -33.79 3.35 -14.28
N PRO A 205 -33.38 2.23 -13.65
CA PRO A 205 -31.99 2.01 -13.24
C PRO A 205 -30.98 2.07 -14.41
N ASP A 206 -29.75 2.51 -14.11
CA ASP A 206 -28.67 2.58 -15.10
C ASP A 206 -27.92 1.25 -15.25
N TYR A 207 -28.29 0.51 -16.30
CA TYR A 207 -27.71 -0.78 -16.67
C TYR A 207 -26.78 -0.68 -17.89
N ARG A 208 -26.34 0.52 -18.26
CA ARG A 208 -25.41 0.70 -19.38
C ARG A 208 -24.07 0.03 -19.07
N SER A 209 -23.47 -0.56 -20.11
CA SER A 209 -22.15 -1.20 -19.99
C SER A 209 -21.01 -0.24 -19.69
N PHE A 210 -21.17 1.02 -20.09
CA PHE A 210 -20.27 2.11 -19.76
C PHE A 210 -21.10 3.28 -19.26
N THR A 211 -20.64 3.97 -18.23
CA THR A 211 -21.35 5.16 -17.71
C THR A 211 -20.50 6.43 -17.72
N GLY A 212 -19.19 6.32 -17.96
CA GLY A 212 -18.26 7.45 -18.05
C GLY A 212 -17.63 7.64 -19.44
N ARG A 213 -16.55 8.43 -19.49
CA ARG A 213 -15.84 8.75 -20.73
C ARG A 213 -15.08 7.52 -21.24
N THR A 214 -15.26 7.20 -22.52
CA THR A 214 -14.59 6.08 -23.20
C THR A 214 -13.57 6.62 -24.20
N CYS A 215 -12.28 6.41 -23.94
CA CYS A 215 -11.18 6.82 -24.79
C CYS A 215 -10.69 5.66 -25.65
N LEU A 216 -10.64 5.84 -26.97
CA LEU A 216 -10.36 4.76 -27.92
C LEU A 216 -9.71 5.25 -29.23
N PRO A 217 -8.89 4.41 -29.90
CA PRO A 217 -8.32 4.73 -31.20
C PRO A 217 -9.36 4.49 -32.31
N LEU A 218 -9.71 5.57 -33.02
CA LEU A 218 -10.69 5.53 -34.12
C LEU A 218 -10.27 4.57 -35.24
N THR A 219 -8.98 4.51 -35.55
CA THR A 219 -8.43 3.66 -36.62
C THR A 219 -8.61 2.16 -36.37
N GLU A 220 -8.83 1.75 -35.12
CA GLU A 220 -9.05 0.35 -34.76
C GLU A 220 -10.53 -0.04 -34.72
N GLN A 221 -11.45 0.93 -34.71
CA GLN A 221 -12.88 0.67 -34.60
C GLN A 221 -13.53 0.63 -35.99
N GLY A 222 -13.48 -0.54 -36.64
CA GLY A 222 -14.15 -0.80 -37.91
C GLY A 222 -15.40 -1.68 -37.79
N GLY A 223 -16.15 -1.80 -38.89
CA GLY A 223 -17.28 -2.74 -39.03
C GLY A 223 -18.65 -2.16 -38.67
N THR A 224 -19.71 -2.93 -38.95
CA THR A 224 -21.12 -2.56 -38.72
C THR A 224 -21.51 -2.58 -37.25
N THR A 225 -20.93 -3.47 -36.44
CA THR A 225 -21.02 -3.50 -34.96
C THR A 225 -19.79 -2.85 -34.33
N SER A 226 -19.33 -1.70 -34.86
CA SER A 226 -18.17 -1.01 -34.30
C SER A 226 -18.45 -0.56 -32.87
N PHE A 227 -17.44 -0.68 -32.00
CA PHE A 227 -17.56 -0.25 -30.61
C PHE A 227 -17.89 1.23 -30.46
N LEU A 228 -17.39 2.06 -31.38
CA LEU A 228 -17.75 3.46 -31.46
C LEU A 228 -19.27 3.65 -31.51
N PHE A 229 -19.93 2.97 -32.45
CA PHE A 229 -21.37 3.09 -32.61
C PHE A 229 -22.09 2.62 -31.34
N ALA A 230 -21.58 1.56 -30.71
CA ALA A 230 -22.09 1.06 -29.45
C ALA A 230 -22.03 2.11 -28.31
N VAL A 231 -20.92 2.83 -28.18
CA VAL A 231 -20.75 3.91 -27.19
C VAL A 231 -21.74 5.05 -27.42
N GLN A 232 -22.00 5.39 -28.69
CA GLN A 232 -23.00 6.41 -29.05
C GLN A 232 -24.42 5.96 -28.71
N LEU A 233 -24.77 4.69 -28.97
CA LEU A 233 -26.08 4.13 -28.62
C LEU A 233 -26.32 4.12 -27.10
N LEU A 234 -25.29 3.85 -26.31
CA LEU A 234 -25.33 3.93 -24.84
C LEU A 234 -25.43 5.38 -24.32
N GLY A 235 -25.34 6.40 -25.19
CA GLY A 235 -25.36 7.80 -24.78
C GLY A 235 -24.12 8.21 -23.97
N CYS A 236 -22.99 7.54 -24.21
CA CYS A 236 -21.75 7.76 -23.48
C CYS A 236 -20.79 8.67 -24.27
N ASN A 237 -19.94 9.40 -23.54
CA ASN A 237 -18.95 10.29 -24.16
C ASN A 237 -17.78 9.47 -24.73
N ALA A 238 -17.70 9.37 -26.06
CA ALA A 238 -16.52 8.85 -26.76
C ALA A 238 -15.46 9.96 -26.91
N THR A 239 -14.19 9.62 -26.68
CA THR A 239 -13.06 10.52 -26.95
C THR A 239 -12.04 9.79 -27.82
N TRP A 240 -11.68 10.43 -28.92
CA TRP A 240 -10.69 9.92 -29.84
C TRP A 240 -9.31 10.21 -29.30
N MET A 241 -8.48 9.18 -29.19
CA MET A 241 -7.06 9.37 -28.98
C MET A 241 -6.29 8.31 -29.75
N GLY A 242 -5.19 8.69 -30.38
CA GLY A 242 -4.29 7.76 -31.07
C GLY A 242 -3.74 6.70 -30.12
N ILE A 243 -3.15 5.63 -30.66
CA ILE A 243 -2.54 4.57 -29.85
C ILE A 243 -1.35 5.16 -29.08
N ASP A 244 -1.30 4.90 -27.78
CA ASP A 244 -0.25 5.37 -26.85
C ASP A 244 0.08 4.21 -25.88
N GLU A 245 0.87 3.24 -26.33
CA GLU A 245 1.22 2.08 -25.51
C GLU A 245 2.11 2.48 -24.33
N VAL A 246 1.94 1.79 -23.20
CA VAL A 246 2.75 2.04 -22.01
C VAL A 246 4.22 1.75 -22.29
N ALA A 247 5.07 2.64 -21.76
CA ALA A 247 6.52 2.56 -21.80
C ALA A 247 7.07 1.23 -21.24
N SER A 248 8.30 0.90 -21.63
CA SER A 248 8.94 -0.39 -21.32
C SER A 248 9.34 -0.56 -19.85
N ASP A 249 9.31 0.50 -19.06
CA ASP A 249 9.57 0.49 -17.61
C ASP A 249 8.37 -0.01 -16.79
N TRP A 250 7.20 -0.20 -17.42
CA TRP A 250 6.10 -0.98 -16.85
C TRP A 250 6.42 -2.48 -16.87
N VAL A 251 7.17 -2.91 -15.87
CA VAL A 251 7.64 -4.30 -15.72
C VAL A 251 6.98 -4.96 -14.52
N LYS A 252 6.59 -6.23 -14.68
CA LYS A 252 6.00 -7.03 -13.62
C LYS A 252 7.06 -7.34 -12.56
N PRO A 253 6.77 -7.18 -11.26
CA PRO A 253 7.69 -7.58 -10.21
C PRO A 253 7.88 -9.10 -10.26
N ALA A 254 9.11 -9.55 -10.04
CA ALA A 254 9.46 -10.97 -10.08
C ALA A 254 10.47 -11.28 -8.96
N ASN A 255 10.36 -12.48 -8.40
CA ASN A 255 11.26 -12.98 -7.35
C ASN A 255 11.30 -12.09 -6.10
N LEU A 256 10.11 -11.61 -5.68
CA LEU A 256 9.97 -10.81 -4.49
C LEU A 256 10.23 -11.66 -3.24
N SER A 257 11.11 -11.17 -2.37
CA SER A 257 11.50 -11.84 -1.13
C SER A 257 11.51 -10.90 0.06
N THR A 258 11.91 -9.64 -0.15
CA THR A 258 11.97 -8.64 0.91
C THR A 258 11.51 -7.27 0.41
N TYR A 259 11.19 -6.36 1.33
CA TYR A 259 10.94 -4.95 1.03
C TYR A 259 11.37 -4.05 2.19
N GLN A 260 11.48 -2.75 1.91
CA GLN A 260 11.71 -1.71 2.91
C GLN A 260 10.69 -0.58 2.74
N ILE A 261 10.28 0.03 3.86
CA ILE A 261 9.36 1.18 3.84
C ILE A 261 10.11 2.48 3.54
N TYR A 262 11.30 2.66 4.11
CA TYR A 262 12.15 3.83 3.93
C TYR A 262 13.63 3.42 3.96
N PRO A 263 14.56 4.20 3.35
CA PRO A 263 15.98 3.88 3.37
C PRO A 263 16.54 3.79 4.78
N GLY A 264 17.31 2.74 5.06
CA GLY A 264 17.85 2.48 6.39
C GLY A 264 16.80 1.98 7.40
N GLY A 265 15.57 1.69 6.98
CA GLY A 265 14.57 1.03 7.83
C GLY A 265 14.73 -0.50 7.90
N PRO A 266 13.90 -1.17 8.71
CA PRO A 266 13.86 -2.63 8.75
C PRO A 266 13.61 -3.21 7.36
N VAL A 267 14.28 -4.34 7.09
CA VAL A 267 13.99 -5.19 5.94
C VAL A 267 12.93 -6.20 6.37
N TYR A 268 11.77 -6.15 5.73
CA TYR A 268 10.67 -7.06 5.99
C TYR A 268 10.69 -8.20 4.98
N GLU A 269 10.44 -9.42 5.44
CA GLU A 269 10.30 -10.58 4.56
C GLU A 269 8.89 -10.64 3.97
N ILE A 270 8.80 -10.90 2.67
CA ILE A 270 7.54 -11.07 1.95
C ILE A 270 7.12 -12.53 2.10
N THR A 271 5.99 -12.75 2.79
CA THR A 271 5.46 -14.07 3.05
C THR A 271 5.19 -14.81 1.73
N GLN A 272 5.82 -15.97 1.58
CA GLN A 272 5.63 -16.84 0.43
C GLN A 272 4.38 -17.68 0.63
N LEU A 273 3.53 -17.73 -0.40
CA LEU A 273 2.26 -18.43 -0.35
C LEU A 273 2.30 -19.78 -1.09
N ASP A 274 1.46 -20.69 -0.60
CA ASP A 274 1.12 -21.92 -1.29
C ASP A 274 0.32 -21.65 -2.57
N GLU A 275 0.26 -22.66 -3.45
CA GLU A 275 -0.51 -22.55 -4.70
C GLU A 275 -2.01 -22.38 -4.43
N VAL A 276 -2.55 -23.07 -3.44
CA VAL A 276 -3.99 -23.11 -3.17
C VAL A 276 -4.26 -22.40 -1.85
N LEU A 277 -5.15 -21.40 -1.90
CA LEU A 277 -5.68 -20.72 -0.73
C LEU A 277 -7.18 -21.01 -0.60
N SER A 278 -7.59 -21.45 0.58
CA SER A 278 -8.98 -21.77 0.91
C SER A 278 -9.20 -21.55 2.40
N GLY A 279 -10.28 -20.87 2.79
CA GLY A 279 -10.55 -20.56 4.20
C GLY A 279 -9.42 -19.74 4.86
N THR A 280 -8.71 -18.93 4.09
CA THR A 280 -7.46 -18.28 4.50
C THR A 280 -7.67 -16.78 4.66
N VAL A 281 -7.22 -16.23 5.78
CA VAL A 281 -7.19 -14.80 6.04
C VAL A 281 -5.74 -14.35 6.11
N LEU A 282 -5.32 -13.52 5.16
CA LEU A 282 -3.99 -12.92 5.09
C LEU A 282 -4.09 -11.47 5.55
N GLU A 283 -3.41 -11.14 6.65
CA GLU A 283 -3.44 -9.81 7.30
C GLU A 283 -2.03 -9.24 7.43
N PRO A 284 -1.88 -7.89 7.41
CA PRO A 284 -0.63 -7.25 7.76
C PRO A 284 -0.29 -7.44 9.25
N ASP A 285 1.00 -7.51 9.56
CA ASP A 285 1.51 -7.45 10.92
C ASP A 285 2.51 -6.29 11.02
N PRO A 286 2.25 -5.26 11.85
CA PRO A 286 3.14 -4.12 12.04
C PRO A 286 4.61 -4.48 12.36
N LEU A 287 4.88 -5.65 12.95
CA LEU A 287 6.26 -6.04 13.28
C LEU A 287 6.96 -6.78 12.13
N THR A 288 6.27 -7.65 11.42
CA THR A 288 6.89 -8.60 10.49
C THR A 288 6.53 -8.37 9.02
N ASN A 289 5.31 -7.89 8.74
CA ASN A 289 4.81 -7.61 7.39
C ASN A 289 3.79 -6.45 7.43
N PRO A 290 4.24 -5.23 7.72
CA PRO A 290 3.34 -4.10 7.99
C PRO A 290 2.45 -3.69 6.81
N LEU A 291 2.84 -4.03 5.58
CA LEU A 291 2.08 -3.68 4.39
C LEU A 291 1.21 -4.83 3.87
N GLY A 292 1.31 -6.02 4.50
CA GLY A 292 0.61 -7.21 4.03
C GLY A 292 1.04 -7.59 2.61
N LEU A 293 2.35 -7.61 2.33
CA LEU A 293 2.85 -8.06 1.03
C LEU A 293 2.96 -9.58 1.04
N PHE A 294 2.28 -10.23 0.11
CA PHE A 294 2.31 -11.68 -0.06
C PHE A 294 2.77 -12.02 -1.46
N TYR A 295 3.61 -13.04 -1.62
CA TYR A 295 4.13 -13.42 -2.93
C TYR A 295 3.91 -14.90 -3.23
N ARG A 296 3.47 -15.18 -4.46
CA ARG A 296 3.39 -16.53 -5.01
C ARG A 296 4.33 -16.67 -6.20
N HIS A 297 5.34 -17.52 -6.04
CA HIS A 297 6.16 -17.99 -7.16
C HIS A 297 5.40 -19.08 -7.93
N GLY A 298 4.65 -18.68 -8.96
CA GLY A 298 3.87 -19.59 -9.78
C GLY A 298 2.45 -19.10 -10.00
N ASN A 299 1.53 -20.05 -10.13
CA ASN A 299 0.09 -19.79 -10.11
C ASN A 299 -0.42 -19.75 -8.66
N SER A 300 -1.52 -19.03 -8.44
CA SER A 300 -2.30 -19.01 -7.20
C SER A 300 -3.76 -19.36 -7.53
N LYS A 301 -4.37 -20.25 -6.74
CA LYS A 301 -5.76 -20.70 -6.86
C LYS A 301 -6.50 -20.32 -5.58
N LEU A 302 -7.55 -19.52 -5.71
CA LEU A 302 -8.37 -19.05 -4.60
C LEU A 302 -9.68 -19.83 -4.61
N GLU A 303 -9.79 -20.84 -3.75
CA GLU A 303 -10.88 -21.83 -3.76
C GLU A 303 -12.07 -21.48 -2.86
N GLY A 304 -12.04 -20.31 -2.21
CA GLY A 304 -13.17 -19.71 -1.51
C GLY A 304 -12.87 -19.37 -0.05
N GLU A 305 -13.67 -18.48 0.53
CA GLU A 305 -13.46 -17.94 1.89
C GLU A 305 -12.03 -17.40 2.08
N VAL A 306 -11.56 -16.62 1.10
CA VAL A 306 -10.21 -16.04 1.11
C VAL A 306 -10.31 -14.53 1.27
N LEU A 307 -9.69 -14.00 2.32
CA LEU A 307 -9.50 -12.57 2.50
C LEU A 307 -8.01 -12.25 2.39
N VAL A 308 -7.65 -11.35 1.49
CA VAL A 308 -6.29 -10.80 1.39
C VAL A 308 -6.34 -9.32 1.71
N ARG A 309 -5.80 -8.95 2.88
CA ARG A 309 -5.62 -7.56 3.27
C ARG A 309 -4.17 -7.12 3.04
N GLY A 310 -3.95 -6.29 2.03
CA GLY A 310 -2.62 -5.88 1.55
C GLY A 310 -2.48 -6.08 0.05
N THR A 311 -1.36 -6.66 -0.38
CA THR A 311 -1.04 -6.90 -1.79
C THR A 311 -0.69 -8.36 -2.03
N LEU A 312 -1.41 -9.00 -2.96
CA LEU A 312 -1.01 -10.29 -3.52
C LEU A 312 -0.20 -10.09 -4.80
N PHE A 313 1.09 -10.42 -4.75
CA PHE A 313 1.95 -10.53 -5.92
C PHE A 313 2.00 -11.97 -6.42
N CYS A 314 1.43 -12.22 -7.61
CA CYS A 314 1.50 -13.53 -8.24
C CYS A 314 2.38 -13.48 -9.48
N ARG A 315 3.36 -14.39 -9.59
CA ARG A 315 4.26 -14.41 -10.74
C ARG A 315 3.51 -14.73 -12.03
N ASP A 316 2.66 -15.76 -12.01
CA ASP A 316 1.97 -16.26 -13.20
C ASP A 316 0.49 -15.93 -13.15
N THR A 317 -0.38 -16.94 -12.98
CA THR A 317 -1.84 -16.76 -13.05
C THR A 317 -2.47 -16.81 -11.67
N VAL A 318 -3.32 -15.83 -11.37
CA VAL A 318 -4.27 -15.88 -10.25
C VAL A 318 -5.58 -16.42 -10.78
N GLU A 319 -6.01 -17.57 -10.28
CA GLU A 319 -7.29 -18.19 -10.58
C GLU A 319 -8.23 -18.08 -9.39
N ILE A 320 -9.29 -17.29 -9.55
CA ILE A 320 -10.36 -17.19 -8.60
C ILE A 320 -11.38 -18.28 -8.96
N ARG A 321 -11.62 -19.24 -8.05
CA ARG A 321 -12.46 -20.42 -8.26
C ARG A 321 -13.65 -20.50 -7.30
N GLY A 322 -13.49 -20.01 -6.08
CA GLY A 322 -14.50 -20.08 -5.04
C GLY A 322 -15.35 -18.82 -4.87
N ALA A 323 -16.26 -18.89 -3.92
CA ALA A 323 -17.05 -17.75 -3.45
C ALA A 323 -16.36 -17.03 -2.28
N ASN A 324 -16.82 -15.80 -2.00
CA ASN A 324 -16.30 -14.97 -0.90
C ASN A 324 -14.78 -14.75 -0.94
N VAL A 325 -14.24 -14.48 -2.14
CA VAL A 325 -12.85 -14.05 -2.30
C VAL A 325 -12.81 -12.52 -2.27
N ARG A 326 -12.06 -11.96 -1.31
CA ARG A 326 -12.00 -10.52 -1.06
C ARG A 326 -10.58 -10.01 -1.01
N PHE A 327 -10.36 -8.84 -1.62
CA PHE A 327 -9.11 -8.11 -1.56
C PHE A 327 -9.35 -6.71 -1.01
N GLU A 328 -8.61 -6.35 0.03
CA GLU A 328 -8.70 -5.07 0.71
C GLU A 328 -7.30 -4.47 0.84
N PRO A 329 -7.07 -3.22 0.41
CA PRO A 329 -5.73 -2.63 0.48
C PRO A 329 -5.39 -2.23 1.91
N VAL A 330 -4.09 -2.19 2.24
CA VAL A 330 -3.58 -1.55 3.45
C VAL A 330 -3.29 -0.09 3.14
N GLU A 331 -3.74 0.81 4.02
CA GLU A 331 -3.48 2.24 3.92
C GLU A 331 -2.15 2.59 4.57
N MET A 332 -1.31 3.27 3.81
CA MET A 332 -0.06 3.85 4.30
C MET A 332 -0.23 5.35 4.56
N PRO A 333 0.60 5.95 5.44
CA PRO A 333 0.54 7.36 5.75
C PRO A 333 0.62 8.26 4.49
N PRO A 334 -0.15 9.36 4.43
CA PRO A 334 -0.08 10.28 3.32
C PRO A 334 1.27 10.99 3.26
N LEU A 335 1.59 11.56 2.10
CA LEU A 335 2.69 12.51 1.97
C LEU A 335 2.42 13.77 2.80
N PHE A 336 3.48 14.42 3.27
CA PHE A 336 3.40 15.64 4.06
C PHE A 336 2.63 16.74 3.32
N GLY A 337 1.58 17.26 3.97
CA GLY A 337 0.69 18.26 3.38
C GLY A 337 -0.46 17.68 2.55
N GLU A 338 -0.49 16.36 2.34
CA GLU A 338 -1.61 15.65 1.73
C GLU A 338 -2.47 14.93 2.78
N THR A 339 -3.73 14.68 2.43
CA THR A 339 -4.68 13.93 3.25
C THR A 339 -5.05 12.56 2.66
N ARG A 340 -4.64 12.31 1.42
CA ARG A 340 -4.99 11.10 0.67
C ARG A 340 -4.09 9.96 1.13
N PRO A 341 -4.63 8.86 1.69
CA PRO A 341 -3.80 7.72 2.05
C PRO A 341 -3.19 7.09 0.79
N ILE A 342 -2.03 6.47 0.98
CA ILE A 342 -1.32 5.80 -0.09
C ILE A 342 -1.65 4.31 -0.03
N ARG A 343 -2.01 3.71 -1.17
CA ARG A 343 -2.34 2.29 -1.29
C ARG A 343 -1.43 1.62 -2.32
N MET A 344 -0.91 0.46 -1.98
CA MET A 344 -0.27 -0.45 -2.93
C MET A 344 -1.34 -1.13 -3.81
N PRO A 345 -0.97 -1.78 -4.93
CA PRO A 345 -1.91 -2.61 -5.68
C PRO A 345 -2.51 -3.67 -4.75
N ALA A 346 -3.79 -3.99 -4.90
CA ALA A 346 -4.40 -5.08 -4.13
C ALA A 346 -4.01 -6.45 -4.72
N LEU A 347 -3.87 -6.50 -6.05
CA LEU A 347 -3.59 -7.73 -6.78
C LEU A 347 -2.68 -7.45 -7.98
N THR A 348 -1.65 -8.28 -8.14
CA THR A 348 -0.81 -8.28 -9.35
C THR A 348 -0.62 -9.69 -9.89
N GLY A 349 -0.57 -9.81 -11.22
CA GLY A 349 -0.41 -11.11 -11.89
C GLY A 349 0.00 -10.98 -13.35
N GLN A 350 0.58 -12.04 -13.92
CA GLN A 350 0.67 -12.15 -15.38
C GLN A 350 -0.74 -12.25 -15.96
N ASN A 351 -1.55 -13.13 -15.37
CA ASN A 351 -2.95 -13.31 -15.73
C ASN A 351 -3.82 -13.32 -14.47
N VAL A 352 -5.04 -12.82 -14.59
CA VAL A 352 -6.09 -12.96 -13.57
C VAL A 352 -7.29 -13.58 -14.25
N LYS A 353 -7.71 -14.74 -13.76
CA LYS A 353 -8.82 -15.51 -14.30
C LYS A 353 -9.88 -15.71 -13.24
N VAL A 354 -11.09 -15.30 -13.54
CA VAL A 354 -12.27 -15.55 -12.71
C VAL A 354 -13.01 -16.72 -13.33
N LYS A 355 -13.02 -17.85 -12.63
CA LYS A 355 -13.58 -19.12 -13.08
C LYS A 355 -15.10 -19.14 -12.90
N PRO A 356 -15.80 -20.02 -13.63
CA PRO A 356 -17.24 -20.21 -13.45
C PRO A 356 -17.57 -20.54 -11.99
N GLY A 357 -18.66 -20.00 -11.45
CA GLY A 357 -19.05 -20.26 -10.06
C GLY A 357 -18.44 -19.31 -9.02
N SER A 358 -17.57 -18.38 -9.42
CA SER A 358 -16.86 -17.51 -8.48
C SER A 358 -17.66 -16.26 -8.10
N GLU A 359 -17.50 -15.83 -6.84
CA GLU A 359 -17.97 -14.55 -6.31
C GLU A 359 -16.76 -13.80 -5.73
N THR A 360 -16.59 -12.53 -6.12
CA THR A 360 -15.39 -11.78 -5.79
C THR A 360 -15.63 -10.28 -5.65
N GLU A 361 -15.00 -9.72 -4.61
CA GLU A 361 -14.88 -8.29 -4.42
C GLU A 361 -13.40 -7.89 -4.31
N ILE A 362 -12.96 -6.98 -5.18
CA ILE A 362 -11.61 -6.44 -5.18
C ILE A 362 -11.71 -4.94 -4.96
N THR A 363 -11.12 -4.45 -3.88
CA THR A 363 -10.95 -3.02 -3.63
C THR A 363 -9.50 -2.62 -3.86
N GLY A 364 -9.28 -1.55 -4.60
CA GLY A 364 -7.96 -1.02 -4.93
C GLY A 364 -7.54 -1.17 -6.40
N LEU A 365 -6.23 -1.17 -6.64
CA LEU A 365 -5.65 -1.29 -7.97
C LEU A 365 -5.30 -2.75 -8.29
N VAL A 366 -5.71 -3.21 -9.46
CA VAL A 366 -5.36 -4.51 -10.03
C VAL A 366 -4.45 -4.30 -11.24
N ALA A 367 -3.23 -4.84 -11.16
CA ALA A 367 -2.23 -4.75 -12.22
C ALA A 367 -2.04 -6.11 -12.90
N VAL A 368 -2.44 -6.23 -14.16
CA VAL A 368 -2.36 -7.47 -14.94
C VAL A 368 -1.50 -7.27 -16.18
N PHE A 369 -0.45 -8.07 -16.31
CA PHE A 369 0.57 -7.83 -17.34
C PHE A 369 0.26 -8.48 -18.69
N ASP A 370 -0.67 -9.44 -18.75
CA ASP A 370 -1.19 -10.00 -20.00
C ASP A 370 -2.72 -10.06 -20.04
N GLN A 371 -3.38 -10.92 -19.26
CA GLN A 371 -4.80 -11.17 -19.44
C GLN A 371 -5.63 -11.06 -18.16
N PHE A 372 -6.61 -10.15 -18.13
CA PHE A 372 -7.72 -10.20 -17.19
C PHE A 372 -8.93 -10.85 -17.88
N LEU A 373 -9.32 -12.04 -17.41
CA LEU A 373 -10.35 -12.88 -18.03
C LEU A 373 -11.42 -13.24 -17.01
N ILE A 374 -12.68 -12.93 -17.35
CA ILE A 374 -13.85 -13.48 -16.67
C ILE A 374 -14.41 -14.58 -17.57
N GLU A 375 -14.26 -15.84 -17.16
CA GLU A 375 -14.73 -17.01 -17.90
C GLU A 375 -16.26 -17.14 -17.84
N LYS A 376 -16.85 -17.84 -18.82
CA LYS A 376 -18.29 -18.07 -18.94
C LYS A 376 -18.88 -18.55 -17.60
N SER A 377 -19.96 -17.94 -17.13
CA SER A 377 -20.57 -18.28 -15.84
C SER A 377 -22.04 -17.87 -15.84
N PRO A 378 -22.87 -18.40 -14.91
CA PRO A 378 -24.21 -17.88 -14.67
C PRO A 378 -24.22 -16.37 -14.41
N ALA A 379 -25.24 -15.67 -14.92
CA ALA A 379 -25.39 -14.23 -14.73
C ALA A 379 -25.69 -13.82 -13.27
N THR A 380 -26.00 -14.78 -12.39
CA THR A 380 -26.39 -14.52 -11.00
C THR A 380 -25.22 -14.20 -10.06
N LEU A 381 -23.99 -14.50 -10.46
CA LEU A 381 -22.82 -14.38 -9.57
C LEU A 381 -22.15 -13.00 -9.70
N PRO A 382 -21.95 -12.27 -8.58
CA PRO A 382 -21.37 -10.95 -8.63
C PRO A 382 -19.85 -10.98 -8.71
N LEU A 383 -19.31 -10.09 -9.54
CA LEU A 383 -17.92 -9.66 -9.48
C LEU A 383 -17.90 -8.15 -9.35
N LYS A 384 -17.20 -7.65 -8.34
CA LYS A 384 -17.09 -6.23 -8.08
C LYS A 384 -15.62 -5.85 -7.97
N LEU A 385 -15.19 -4.89 -8.78
CA LEU A 385 -13.91 -4.21 -8.66
C LEU A 385 -14.18 -2.74 -8.35
N VAL A 386 -13.74 -2.28 -7.19
CA VAL A 386 -13.81 -0.87 -6.76
C VAL A 386 -12.40 -0.32 -6.75
N GLY A 387 -12.06 0.53 -7.72
CA GLY A 387 -10.73 1.07 -7.90
C GLY A 387 -10.32 1.08 -9.36
N ARG A 388 -9.21 0.41 -9.68
CA ARG A 388 -8.57 0.50 -10.99
C ARG A 388 -8.14 -0.85 -11.52
N LEU A 389 -8.32 -1.05 -12.81
CA LEU A 389 -7.77 -2.19 -13.55
C LEU A 389 -6.82 -1.68 -14.63
N VAL A 390 -5.54 -2.04 -14.50
CA VAL A 390 -4.53 -1.86 -15.53
C VAL A 390 -4.26 -3.22 -16.13
N THR A 391 -4.58 -3.43 -17.41
CA THR A 391 -4.43 -4.73 -18.05
C THR A 391 -3.95 -4.61 -19.49
N ARG A 392 -3.28 -5.62 -20.04
CA ARG A 392 -2.96 -5.67 -21.48
C ARG A 392 -4.17 -6.13 -22.30
N LYS A 393 -4.83 -7.21 -21.88
CA LYS A 393 -6.03 -7.77 -22.52
C LYS A 393 -7.16 -7.87 -21.50
N LEU A 394 -8.36 -7.55 -21.94
CA LEU A 394 -9.57 -7.68 -21.14
C LEU A 394 -10.57 -8.57 -21.87
N TYR A 395 -11.08 -9.58 -21.18
CA TYR A 395 -12.11 -10.47 -21.69
C TYR A 395 -13.22 -10.66 -20.68
N ILE A 396 -14.44 -10.38 -21.09
CA ILE A 396 -15.66 -10.76 -20.38
C ILE A 396 -16.42 -11.72 -21.29
N ARG A 397 -16.36 -13.01 -20.95
CA ARG A 397 -17.03 -14.08 -21.70
C ARG A 397 -18.53 -14.11 -21.40
N GLU A 398 -19.23 -14.91 -22.18
CA GLU A 398 -20.68 -15.13 -22.17
C GLU A 398 -21.26 -15.34 -20.76
N ARG A 399 -22.49 -14.84 -20.52
CA ARG A 399 -23.25 -15.13 -19.29
C ARG A 399 -24.44 -16.00 -19.62
N GLU A 400 -24.74 -16.98 -18.77
CA GLU A 400 -26.00 -17.72 -18.87
C GLU A 400 -27.13 -16.92 -18.18
N PRO A 401 -28.35 -16.84 -18.74
CA PRO A 401 -28.80 -17.51 -19.95
C PRO A 401 -28.67 -16.67 -21.25
N TRP A 402 -27.93 -15.55 -21.23
CA TRP A 402 -27.82 -14.60 -22.36
C TRP A 402 -27.25 -15.22 -23.64
N ASP A 403 -26.38 -16.21 -23.51
CA ASP A 403 -25.78 -16.97 -24.60
C ASP A 403 -26.76 -17.92 -25.32
N THR A 404 -27.90 -18.21 -24.70
CA THR A 404 -28.96 -19.08 -25.26
C THR A 404 -30.13 -18.29 -25.86
N VAL A 405 -30.12 -16.96 -25.72
CA VAL A 405 -31.19 -16.09 -26.23
C VAL A 405 -31.23 -16.16 -27.76
N ASN A 406 -32.38 -16.48 -28.34
CA ASN A 406 -32.65 -16.21 -29.75
C ASN A 406 -33.02 -14.73 -29.90
N TRP A 407 -32.06 -13.87 -30.25
CA TRP A 407 -32.28 -12.42 -30.19
C TRP A 407 -33.18 -11.91 -31.30
N GLN A 408 -33.17 -12.56 -32.46
CA GLN A 408 -34.08 -12.22 -33.55
C GLN A 408 -35.54 -12.46 -33.16
N GLN A 409 -35.85 -13.66 -32.66
CA GLN A 409 -37.21 -14.02 -32.28
C GLN A 409 -37.72 -13.16 -31.11
N ASN A 410 -36.87 -12.94 -30.09
CA ASN A 410 -37.18 -12.08 -28.97
C ASN A 410 -37.42 -10.63 -29.39
N TYR A 411 -36.60 -10.09 -30.30
CA TYR A 411 -36.80 -8.74 -30.80
C TYR A 411 -38.07 -8.61 -31.63
N MET A 412 -38.39 -9.59 -32.47
CA MET A 412 -39.66 -9.61 -33.22
C MET A 412 -40.86 -9.64 -32.27
N ALA A 413 -40.82 -10.47 -31.22
CA ALA A 413 -41.87 -10.51 -30.20
C ALA A 413 -41.99 -9.18 -29.45
N TYR A 414 -40.87 -8.56 -29.08
CA TYR A 414 -40.82 -7.23 -28.48
C TYR A 414 -41.42 -6.15 -29.39
N ALA A 415 -41.16 -6.19 -30.70
CA ALA A 415 -41.66 -5.20 -31.64
C ALA A 415 -43.20 -5.15 -31.72
N TYR A 416 -43.88 -6.24 -31.34
CA TYR A 416 -45.33 -6.31 -31.18
C TYR A 416 -45.81 -6.15 -29.73
N ALA A 417 -44.90 -6.06 -28.76
CA ALA A 417 -45.21 -5.89 -27.36
C ALA A 417 -45.47 -4.42 -27.01
N SER A 418 -46.22 -4.19 -25.92
CA SER A 418 -46.49 -2.85 -25.39
C SER A 418 -45.36 -2.27 -24.52
N SER A 419 -44.24 -2.98 -24.38
CA SER A 419 -43.11 -2.52 -23.56
C SER A 419 -42.32 -1.44 -24.27
N THR A 420 -41.97 -0.36 -23.56
CA THR A 420 -41.24 0.78 -24.12
C THR A 420 -39.75 0.49 -24.33
N TYR A 421 -39.16 -0.43 -23.55
CA TYR A 421 -37.72 -0.69 -23.57
C TYR A 421 -37.43 -2.19 -23.69
N TYR A 422 -36.66 -2.54 -24.72
CA TYR A 422 -36.28 -3.93 -25.00
C TYR A 422 -35.55 -4.63 -23.83
N PRO A 423 -34.59 -4.00 -23.12
CA PRO A 423 -33.96 -4.63 -21.94
C PRO A 423 -34.95 -4.95 -20.80
N ILE A 424 -35.95 -4.08 -20.56
CA ILE A 424 -36.98 -4.32 -19.54
C ILE A 424 -37.91 -5.46 -19.97
N TRP A 425 -38.27 -5.49 -21.26
CA TRP A 425 -39.05 -6.59 -21.81
C TRP A 425 -38.27 -7.92 -21.72
N LEU A 426 -36.98 -7.94 -22.06
CA LEU A 426 -36.12 -9.13 -21.91
C LEU A 426 -36.04 -9.60 -20.46
N ALA A 427 -35.95 -8.69 -19.50
CA ALA A 427 -35.99 -9.04 -18.08
C ALA A 427 -37.31 -9.74 -17.70
N SER A 428 -38.45 -9.32 -18.26
CA SER A 428 -39.74 -10.01 -18.06
C SER A 428 -39.77 -11.42 -18.68
N GLN A 429 -38.87 -11.72 -19.63
CA GLN A 429 -38.70 -13.05 -20.22
C GLN A 429 -37.64 -13.90 -19.50
N GLY A 430 -37.10 -13.43 -18.37
CA GLY A 430 -36.08 -14.13 -17.59
C GLY A 430 -34.64 -13.74 -17.89
N TYR A 431 -34.39 -12.74 -18.74
CA TYR A 431 -33.06 -12.26 -19.08
C TYR A 431 -32.76 -10.93 -18.37
N ASP A 432 -32.33 -11.00 -17.11
CA ASP A 432 -32.03 -9.82 -16.27
C ASP A 432 -30.85 -9.01 -16.81
N SER A 433 -31.12 -7.77 -17.24
CA SER A 433 -30.11 -6.83 -17.75
C SER A 433 -29.27 -6.18 -16.66
N ALA A 434 -29.62 -6.32 -15.38
CA ALA A 434 -28.86 -5.73 -14.29
C ALA A 434 -27.43 -6.30 -14.25
N PRO A 435 -26.39 -5.45 -14.40
CA PRO A 435 -25.02 -5.92 -14.46
C PRO A 435 -24.55 -6.44 -13.10
N ARG A 436 -24.12 -7.70 -13.05
CA ARG A 436 -23.49 -8.31 -11.86
C ARG A 436 -21.96 -8.24 -11.87
N ILE A 437 -21.37 -8.07 -13.04
CA ILE A 437 -19.96 -7.72 -13.21
C ILE A 437 -19.85 -6.20 -13.22
N LYS A 438 -19.23 -5.63 -12.19
CA LYS A 438 -19.07 -4.18 -12.03
C LYS A 438 -17.61 -3.82 -11.80
N MET A 439 -17.11 -2.86 -12.57
CA MET A 439 -15.84 -2.18 -12.34
C MET A 439 -16.14 -0.70 -12.15
N MET A 440 -15.75 -0.14 -11.02
CA MET A 440 -16.11 1.23 -10.63
C MET A 440 -14.87 1.95 -10.12
N PRO A 441 -14.76 3.28 -10.31
CA PRO A 441 -13.69 4.04 -9.69
C PRO A 441 -13.76 3.91 -8.16
N ASP A 442 -12.62 4.08 -7.50
CA ASP A 442 -12.56 4.23 -6.06
C ASP A 442 -13.37 5.49 -5.66
N PRO A 443 -14.40 5.37 -4.80
CA PRO A 443 -15.12 6.55 -4.31
C PRO A 443 -14.26 7.38 -3.34
N GLU A 444 -13.23 6.78 -2.76
CA GLU A 444 -12.33 7.43 -1.82
C GLU A 444 -11.20 8.17 -2.55
N LEU A 445 -10.76 9.30 -1.97
CA LEU A 445 -9.63 10.06 -2.48
C LEU A 445 -8.33 9.40 -2.02
N VAL A 446 -7.88 8.40 -2.77
CA VAL A 446 -6.64 7.66 -2.49
C VAL A 446 -5.57 7.90 -3.55
N GLN A 447 -4.31 7.75 -3.16
CA GLN A 447 -3.17 7.75 -4.07
C GLN A 447 -2.65 6.32 -4.22
N TYR A 448 -2.66 5.77 -5.44
CA TYR A 448 -2.03 4.48 -5.65
C TYR A 448 -0.52 4.66 -5.84
N HIS A 449 0.24 3.68 -5.40
CA HIS A 449 1.69 3.65 -5.59
C HIS A 449 2.12 2.31 -6.16
N TRP A 450 3.02 2.34 -7.14
CA TRP A 450 3.61 1.16 -7.74
C TRP A 450 5.05 1.02 -7.26
N THR A 451 5.43 -0.19 -6.88
CA THR A 451 6.80 -0.56 -6.56
C THR A 451 7.11 -1.94 -7.11
N ASP A 452 8.37 -2.16 -7.48
CA ASP A 452 8.93 -3.49 -7.74
C ASP A 452 9.58 -4.11 -6.48
N CYS A 453 9.46 -3.44 -5.33
CA CYS A 453 10.07 -3.79 -4.04
C CYS A 453 11.61 -3.86 -4.07
N SER A 454 12.28 -3.38 -5.13
CA SER A 454 13.74 -3.37 -5.21
C SER A 454 14.38 -2.30 -4.33
N GLY A 455 13.60 -1.28 -3.97
CA GLY A 455 14.00 -0.18 -3.11
C GLY A 455 12.92 0.21 -2.11
N PRO A 456 13.20 1.20 -1.27
CA PRO A 456 12.25 1.69 -0.28
C PRO A 456 11.09 2.43 -0.92
N ILE A 457 9.91 2.37 -0.28
CA ILE A 457 8.68 3.01 -0.77
C ILE A 457 8.71 4.52 -0.60
N TYR A 458 9.00 4.99 0.61
CA TYR A 458 9.23 6.41 0.88
C TYR A 458 10.70 6.73 0.71
N VAL A 459 10.98 7.85 0.06
CA VAL A 459 12.35 8.28 -0.22
C VAL A 459 12.59 9.71 0.29
N PRO A 460 13.85 10.13 0.47
CA PRO A 460 14.18 11.51 0.75
C PRO A 460 13.63 12.43 -0.35
N HIS A 461 12.97 13.51 0.06
CA HIS A 461 12.54 14.52 -0.90
C HIS A 461 13.78 15.27 -1.45
N PRO A 462 13.82 15.65 -2.74
CA PRO A 462 15.00 16.31 -3.34
C PRO A 462 15.47 17.56 -2.58
N ASN A 463 14.53 18.34 -2.02
CA ASN A 463 14.82 19.53 -1.22
C ASN A 463 15.33 19.26 0.20
N ASP A 464 15.45 17.99 0.62
CA ASP A 464 15.88 17.63 1.98
C ASP A 464 17.38 17.33 2.10
N GLY A 465 18.16 17.57 1.06
CA GLY A 465 19.61 17.32 1.09
C GLY A 465 19.95 15.83 1.22
N GLY A 466 19.06 14.96 0.73
CA GLY A 466 19.25 13.51 0.70
C GLY A 466 18.83 12.75 1.97
N GLY A 467 18.36 13.43 3.02
CA GLY A 467 17.89 12.80 4.26
C GLY A 467 16.36 12.66 4.37
N LEU A 468 15.91 11.77 5.25
CA LEU A 468 14.49 11.63 5.60
C LEU A 468 14.04 12.72 6.59
N ARG A 469 12.73 12.89 6.76
CA ARG A 469 12.16 13.79 7.77
C ARG A 469 11.44 13.01 8.85
N TRP A 470 11.61 13.48 10.08
CA TRP A 470 11.22 12.81 11.30
C TRP A 470 10.60 13.83 12.26
N GLN A 471 9.57 13.40 12.96
CA GLN A 471 8.93 14.12 14.05
C GLN A 471 9.28 13.45 15.36
N MET A 472 9.77 14.21 16.34
CA MET A 472 9.92 13.70 17.70
C MET A 472 8.53 13.59 18.34
N LEU A 473 8.17 12.39 18.78
CA LEU A 473 6.91 12.14 19.47
C LEU A 473 7.09 12.19 20.99
N GLU A 474 8.20 11.61 21.45
CA GLU A 474 8.49 11.45 22.87
C GLU A 474 9.98 11.68 23.12
N TRP A 475 10.28 12.23 24.28
CA TRP A 475 11.61 12.36 24.84
C TRP A 475 11.52 11.99 26.31
N ASN A 476 12.35 11.04 26.73
CA ASN A 476 12.54 10.74 28.15
C ASN A 476 14.02 10.74 28.49
N GLU A 477 14.34 11.33 29.62
CA GLU A 477 15.61 11.14 30.27
C GLU A 477 15.45 9.96 31.24
N GLY A 478 16.37 9.00 31.24
CA GLY A 478 16.25 7.79 32.04
C GLY A 478 15.91 8.11 33.50
N GLU A 479 14.87 7.46 34.03
CA GLU A 479 14.67 7.39 35.48
C GLU A 479 15.81 6.59 36.12
N ARG A 480 16.20 7.00 37.32
CA ARG A 480 17.29 6.43 38.12
C ARG A 480 17.17 4.94 38.37
#